data_AF-A0A7Y8RSE3-F1
#
_entry.id   AF-A0A7Y8RSE3-F1
#
_cell.length_a   1.000
_cell.length_b   1.000
_cell.length_c   1.000
_cell.angle_alpha   90.00
_cell.angle_beta   90.00
_cell.angle_gamma   90.00
#
_symmetry.space_group_name_H-M   'P 1'
#
loop_
_entity.id
_entity.type
_entity.pdbx_description
1 polymer ?
#
loop_
_entity_poly.entity_id
_entity_poly.type
_entity_poly.pdbx_seq_one_letter_code
_entity_poly.pdbx_strand_id
1 'polypeptide(L)'
;MNHSILSTPVNLGHHTLNNRIVLPPLTRQRSAQPGDIATDLMAEYYRQRASAGFMVSEGTQIEPRGQGYAWTPGIYTPAQIDGWRKVTEAVHAEGGVIFAQLWHVGRVSHNALQPDGAAPVAPSALQALQAKAFIETAPGEGELKQPPVPRALTTLEIEELVGHYAQAARNALDAGFDGVEIHSANGYLVNQFISAHSNQREDEYGGSLHNRLRFLREIVEAVTAVVGPERLGVRFSPLFSGTDQDRVYIGLVEDDPHHTYIEAIKVLEASGIAYVSIAEADWDNAPVLPESFRRAVRDTFSGRIIYAGRYTAERGADLVEAGLADLIAFGRPFIANPDLPQRIFNDWPLNPLRAEGMYGGGEAGYVDYPVFAG
;
A
#
# COMPACT_ATOMS: atom_id res chain seq x y z
N MET A 1 -0.11 -13.49 29.07
CA MET A 1 -0.84 -13.41 27.80
C MET A 1 0.08 -13.93 26.73
N ASN A 2 -0.38 -14.81 25.85
CA ASN A 2 0.40 -15.16 24.66
C ASN A 2 0.63 -13.86 23.86
N HIS A 3 1.85 -13.61 23.41
CA HIS A 3 2.19 -12.48 22.51
C HIS A 3 2.03 -11.06 23.08
N SER A 4 2.28 -10.87 24.39
CA SER A 4 2.11 -9.56 25.05
C SER A 4 2.92 -8.41 24.43
N ILE A 5 4.00 -8.70 23.70
CA ILE A 5 4.76 -7.66 23.00
C ILE A 5 3.90 -6.89 21.99
N LEU A 6 2.92 -7.54 21.35
CA LEU A 6 2.06 -6.94 20.34
C LEU A 6 1.08 -5.91 20.92
N SER A 7 0.74 -6.00 22.21
CA SER A 7 -0.11 -5.02 22.90
C SER A 7 0.68 -3.86 23.51
N THR A 8 2.01 -3.85 23.39
CA THR A 8 2.82 -2.76 23.93
C THR A 8 2.78 -1.51 23.04
N PRO A 9 2.76 -0.30 23.62
CA PRO A 9 2.87 0.92 22.85
C PRO A 9 4.20 1.04 22.09
N VAL A 10 4.20 1.73 20.96
CA VAL A 10 5.39 2.05 20.17
C VAL A 10 5.25 3.42 19.51
N ASN A 11 6.35 4.16 19.38
CA ASN A 11 6.31 5.46 18.70
C ASN A 11 6.48 5.31 17.19
N LEU A 12 5.67 6.03 16.42
CA LEU A 12 5.79 6.20 14.98
C LEU A 12 5.72 7.70 14.66
N GLY A 13 6.86 8.29 14.29
CA GLY A 13 6.98 9.75 14.21
C GLY A 13 6.61 10.40 15.55
N HIS A 14 5.67 11.34 15.52
CA HIS A 14 5.15 12.02 16.72
C HIS A 14 4.01 11.27 17.42
N HIS A 15 3.54 10.15 16.87
CA HIS A 15 2.44 9.38 17.44
C HIS A 15 2.95 8.30 18.39
N THR A 16 2.32 8.16 19.55
CA THR A 16 2.44 6.97 20.39
C THR A 16 1.29 6.04 20.07
N LEU A 17 1.59 4.96 19.37
CA LEU A 17 0.62 3.96 18.95
C LEU A 17 0.27 3.06 20.14
N ASN A 18 -1.01 2.71 20.28
CA ASN A 18 -1.50 1.95 21.44
C ASN A 18 -1.06 0.47 21.44
N ASN A 19 -0.68 -0.06 20.28
CA ASN A 19 -0.22 -1.42 20.08
C ASN A 19 0.58 -1.54 18.77
N ARG A 20 1.10 -2.72 18.46
CA ARG A 20 1.97 -2.99 17.30
C ARG A 20 1.25 -3.63 16.11
N ILE A 21 -0.08 -3.64 16.13
CA ILE A 21 -0.92 -4.28 15.11
C ILE A 21 -1.34 -3.24 14.08
N VAL A 22 -1.06 -3.51 12.81
CA VAL A 22 -1.29 -2.59 11.69
C VAL A 22 -2.43 -3.10 10.79
N LEU A 23 -3.35 -2.20 10.43
CA LEU A 23 -4.24 -2.39 9.29
C LEU A 23 -3.47 -1.96 8.03
N PRO A 24 -2.98 -2.89 7.19
CA PRO A 24 -2.28 -2.51 5.97
C PRO A 24 -3.27 -1.98 4.92
N PRO A 25 -2.74 -1.38 3.84
CA PRO A 25 -3.53 -0.98 2.67
C PRO A 25 -4.23 -2.19 2.05
N LEU A 26 -5.55 -2.09 1.89
CA LEU A 26 -6.41 -3.13 1.36
C LEU A 26 -7.44 -2.49 0.42
N THR A 27 -7.22 -2.53 -0.90
CA THR A 27 -8.20 -2.05 -1.89
C THR A 27 -9.55 -2.75 -1.73
N ARG A 28 -10.63 -1.96 -1.59
CA ARG A 28 -11.99 -2.48 -1.37
C ARG A 28 -12.98 -2.13 -2.47
N GLN A 29 -12.61 -1.22 -3.37
CA GLN A 29 -13.39 -0.82 -4.54
C GLN A 29 -14.80 -0.30 -4.20
N ARG A 30 -14.89 0.65 -3.25
CA ARG A 30 -16.15 1.19 -2.71
C ARG A 30 -16.26 2.71 -2.79
N SER A 31 -15.50 3.35 -3.68
CA SER A 31 -15.63 4.78 -3.93
C SER A 31 -16.95 5.10 -4.64
N ALA A 32 -17.53 6.25 -4.33
CA ALA A 32 -18.74 6.73 -5.01
C ALA A 32 -18.43 7.09 -6.46
N GLN A 33 -19.39 6.75 -7.34
CA GLN A 33 -19.36 7.08 -8.75
C GLN A 33 -20.47 8.08 -9.10
N PRO A 34 -20.22 9.03 -10.03
CA PRO A 34 -18.92 9.32 -10.64
C PRO A 34 -17.97 10.04 -9.67
N GLY A 35 -16.66 9.98 -9.93
CA GLY A 35 -15.66 10.84 -9.31
C GLY A 35 -14.71 10.18 -8.32
N ASP A 36 -14.87 8.88 -8.07
CA ASP A 36 -13.97 8.10 -7.21
C ASP A 36 -13.82 8.70 -5.79
N ILE A 37 -14.94 9.09 -5.20
CA ILE A 37 -14.97 9.81 -3.92
C ILE A 37 -15.10 8.83 -2.76
N ALA A 38 -14.28 8.98 -1.71
CA ALA A 38 -14.43 8.18 -0.49
C ALA A 38 -15.79 8.47 0.19
N THR A 39 -16.43 7.43 0.73
CA THR A 39 -17.85 7.46 1.15
C THR A 39 -18.02 7.37 2.67
N ASP A 40 -19.23 7.70 3.16
CA ASP A 40 -19.59 7.51 4.57
C ASP A 40 -19.49 6.04 4.99
N LEU A 41 -19.75 5.11 4.04
CA LEU A 41 -19.57 3.67 4.25
C LEU A 41 -18.09 3.30 4.46
N MET A 42 -17.17 3.94 3.72
CA MET A 42 -15.74 3.77 3.95
C MET A 42 -15.31 4.36 5.30
N ALA A 43 -15.89 5.49 5.71
CA ALA A 43 -15.63 6.08 7.03
C ALA A 43 -16.01 5.11 8.16
N GLU A 44 -17.20 4.49 8.09
CA GLU A 44 -17.62 3.46 9.05
C GLU A 44 -16.65 2.26 9.06
N TYR A 45 -16.20 1.79 7.90
CA TYR A 45 -15.25 0.68 7.81
C TYR A 45 -13.93 0.93 8.54
N TYR A 46 -13.33 2.11 8.35
CA TYR A 46 -12.09 2.46 9.04
C TYR A 46 -12.33 2.76 10.52
N ARG A 47 -13.43 3.45 10.88
CA ARG A 47 -13.83 3.70 12.27
C ARG A 47 -13.92 2.40 13.07
N GLN A 48 -14.60 1.38 12.55
CA GLN A 48 -14.70 0.05 13.19
C GLN A 48 -13.35 -0.60 13.49
N ARG A 49 -12.29 -0.23 12.76
CA ARG A 49 -10.95 -0.81 12.84
C ARG A 49 -9.94 0.10 13.55
N ALA A 50 -10.38 1.23 14.10
CA ALA A 50 -9.52 2.21 14.77
C ALA A 50 -8.86 1.69 16.07
N SER A 51 -9.21 0.48 16.52
CA SER A 51 -8.49 -0.24 17.57
C SER A 51 -7.09 -0.70 17.13
N ALA A 52 -6.82 -0.75 15.81
CA ALA A 52 -5.48 -0.97 15.27
C ALA A 52 -4.50 0.07 15.84
N GLY A 53 -3.27 -0.36 16.13
CA GLY A 53 -2.24 0.55 16.60
C GLY A 53 -1.90 1.60 15.53
N PHE A 54 -1.93 1.20 14.26
CA PHE A 54 -1.69 2.07 13.11
C PHE A 54 -2.48 1.56 11.90
N MET A 55 -2.95 2.47 11.05
CA MET A 55 -3.67 2.13 9.83
C MET A 55 -3.06 2.83 8.63
N VAL A 56 -3.14 2.16 7.48
CA VAL A 56 -2.88 2.79 6.19
C VAL A 56 -4.08 2.53 5.30
N SER A 57 -4.57 3.58 4.64
CA SER A 57 -5.73 3.49 3.76
C SER A 57 -5.48 2.51 2.63
N GLU A 58 -6.56 2.10 1.96
CA GLU A 58 -6.45 1.54 0.61
C GLU A 58 -5.70 2.48 -0.33
N GLY A 59 -5.07 1.89 -1.35
CA GLY A 59 -4.36 2.65 -2.38
C GLY A 59 -5.28 3.69 -2.99
N THR A 60 -4.83 4.95 -2.98
CA THR A 60 -5.58 6.08 -3.50
C THR A 60 -4.82 6.76 -4.62
N GLN A 61 -5.42 6.82 -5.81
CA GLN A 61 -4.73 7.31 -7.01
C GLN A 61 -4.43 8.81 -6.90
N ILE A 62 -3.18 9.19 -7.20
CA ILE A 62 -2.68 10.57 -7.07
C ILE A 62 -3.08 11.48 -8.24
N GLU A 63 -3.51 10.88 -9.34
CA GLU A 63 -3.92 11.55 -10.58
C GLU A 63 -4.75 10.57 -11.44
N PRO A 64 -5.55 11.05 -12.42
CA PRO A 64 -6.46 10.20 -13.19
C PRO A 64 -5.83 8.95 -13.86
N ARG A 65 -4.65 9.07 -14.49
CA ARG A 65 -3.93 7.95 -15.14
C ARG A 65 -3.42 6.92 -14.13
N GLY A 66 -3.37 7.29 -12.86
CA GLY A 66 -2.95 6.43 -11.75
C GLY A 66 -3.94 5.33 -11.39
N GLN A 67 -5.15 5.33 -11.95
CA GLN A 67 -6.19 4.33 -11.68
C GLN A 67 -5.97 3.04 -12.50
N GLY A 68 -6.06 1.88 -11.85
CA GLY A 68 -5.99 0.56 -12.49
C GLY A 68 -7.15 -0.39 -12.17
N TYR A 69 -7.99 0.00 -11.22
CA TYR A 69 -9.13 -0.80 -10.78
C TYR A 69 -10.31 0.15 -10.58
N ALA A 70 -11.46 -0.16 -11.17
CA ALA A 70 -12.68 0.63 -11.01
C ALA A 70 -13.08 0.76 -9.53
N TRP A 71 -13.74 1.87 -9.20
CA TRP A 71 -14.29 2.15 -7.86
C TRP A 71 -13.24 2.26 -6.75
N THR A 72 -11.99 2.55 -7.11
CA THR A 72 -10.94 2.91 -6.17
C THR A 72 -10.95 4.42 -5.90
N PRO A 73 -10.71 4.88 -4.66
CA PRO A 73 -10.80 6.30 -4.32
C PRO A 73 -9.60 7.12 -4.81
N GLY A 74 -9.82 8.30 -5.38
CA GLY A 74 -8.74 9.24 -5.73
C GLY A 74 -8.38 10.20 -4.60
N ILE A 75 -7.31 10.99 -4.78
CA ILE A 75 -6.91 12.07 -3.86
C ILE A 75 -6.35 13.31 -4.58
N TYR A 76 -6.96 13.69 -5.70
CA TYR A 76 -6.53 14.80 -6.56
C TYR A 76 -7.60 15.86 -6.83
N THR A 77 -8.86 15.62 -6.43
CA THR A 77 -9.94 16.62 -6.54
C THR A 77 -10.42 17.10 -5.17
N PRO A 78 -11.02 18.30 -5.07
CA PRO A 78 -11.62 18.78 -3.83
C PRO A 78 -12.66 17.81 -3.24
N ALA A 79 -13.53 17.24 -4.07
CA ALA A 79 -14.55 16.30 -3.61
C ALA A 79 -13.96 15.01 -3.02
N GLN A 80 -12.85 14.53 -3.58
CA GLN A 80 -12.11 13.39 -3.04
C GLN A 80 -11.47 13.70 -1.69
N ILE A 81 -10.88 14.90 -1.54
CA ILE A 81 -10.31 15.39 -0.27
C ILE A 81 -11.40 15.46 0.81
N ASP A 82 -12.56 16.03 0.49
CA ASP A 82 -13.69 16.11 1.43
C ASP A 82 -14.24 14.73 1.80
N GLY A 83 -14.29 13.78 0.85
CA GLY A 83 -14.66 12.39 1.13
C GLY A 83 -13.68 11.73 2.10
N TRP A 84 -12.37 11.89 1.88
CA TRP A 84 -11.35 11.37 2.77
C TRP A 84 -11.35 12.04 4.14
N ARG A 85 -11.67 13.34 4.23
CA ARG A 85 -11.81 14.06 5.49
C ARG A 85 -12.83 13.41 6.43
N LYS A 86 -13.94 12.93 5.90
CA LYS A 86 -14.93 12.20 6.71
C LYS A 86 -14.36 10.90 7.29
N VAL A 87 -13.52 10.21 6.53
CA VAL A 87 -12.87 8.97 6.97
C VAL A 87 -11.88 9.25 8.09
N THR A 88 -11.01 10.23 7.91
CA THR A 88 -9.98 10.60 8.91
C THR A 88 -10.64 11.13 10.18
N GLU A 89 -11.66 11.98 10.08
CA GLU A 89 -12.45 12.45 11.23
C GLU A 89 -13.08 11.29 12.02
N ALA A 90 -13.67 10.31 11.33
CA ALA A 90 -14.26 9.14 11.97
C ALA A 90 -13.20 8.27 12.69
N VAL A 91 -12.02 8.11 12.09
CA VAL A 91 -10.89 7.40 12.72
C VAL A 91 -10.36 8.14 13.93
N HIS A 92 -10.17 9.46 13.82
CA HIS A 92 -9.64 10.30 14.90
C HIS A 92 -10.60 10.41 16.08
N ALA A 93 -11.91 10.36 15.84
CA ALA A 93 -12.92 10.29 16.90
C ALA A 93 -12.76 9.06 17.80
N GLU A 94 -12.19 7.96 17.28
CA GLU A 94 -11.86 6.74 18.02
C GLU A 94 -10.41 6.74 18.54
N GLY A 95 -9.64 7.81 18.30
CA GLY A 95 -8.23 7.95 18.68
C GLY A 95 -7.25 7.14 17.81
N GLY A 96 -7.67 6.72 16.61
CA GLY A 96 -6.81 5.99 15.67
C GLY A 96 -5.82 6.88 14.94
N VAL A 97 -4.79 6.28 14.35
CA VAL A 97 -3.80 6.95 13.47
C VAL A 97 -3.88 6.33 12.08
N ILE A 98 -4.02 7.15 11.04
CA ILE A 98 -4.19 6.68 9.67
C ILE A 98 -3.34 7.47 8.67
N PHE A 99 -2.60 6.75 7.82
CA PHE A 99 -1.85 7.33 6.69
C PHE A 99 -2.53 7.02 5.37
N ALA A 100 -2.41 7.92 4.39
CA ALA A 100 -2.91 7.70 3.03
C ALA A 100 -1.89 6.94 2.19
N GLN A 101 -2.27 5.82 1.55
CA GLN A 101 -1.40 5.14 0.60
C GLN A 101 -1.47 5.78 -0.79
N LEU A 102 -0.46 6.58 -1.16
CA LEU A 102 -0.36 7.25 -2.45
C LEU A 102 -0.03 6.24 -3.56
N TRP A 103 -0.87 6.21 -4.60
CA TRP A 103 -0.86 5.14 -5.58
C TRP A 103 -0.82 5.66 -7.03
N HIS A 104 -0.01 4.99 -7.85
CA HIS A 104 -0.07 5.08 -9.30
C HIS A 104 0.21 3.69 -9.87
N VAL A 105 -0.76 3.09 -10.57
CA VAL A 105 -0.65 1.69 -11.01
C VAL A 105 0.33 1.48 -12.17
N GLY A 106 0.62 2.53 -12.94
CA GLY A 106 1.49 2.44 -14.12
C GLY A 106 0.87 1.51 -15.17
N ARG A 107 1.63 0.52 -15.65
CA ARG A 107 1.13 -0.42 -16.68
C ARG A 107 0.00 -1.35 -16.23
N VAL A 108 -0.34 -1.42 -14.95
CA VAL A 108 -1.42 -2.29 -14.43
C VAL A 108 -2.75 -1.53 -14.47
N SER A 109 -3.18 -1.18 -15.68
CA SER A 109 -4.43 -0.46 -15.94
C SER A 109 -5.02 -0.92 -17.28
N HIS A 110 -6.09 -0.27 -17.72
CA HIS A 110 -6.77 -0.56 -18.98
C HIS A 110 -7.29 0.74 -19.60
N ASN A 111 -7.38 0.82 -20.92
CA ASN A 111 -7.86 2.02 -21.65
C ASN A 111 -9.20 2.54 -21.11
N ALA A 112 -10.10 1.63 -20.69
CA ALA A 112 -11.40 1.98 -20.13
C ALA A 112 -11.36 2.84 -18.85
N LEU A 113 -10.22 2.85 -18.14
CA LEU A 113 -9.98 3.64 -16.93
C LEU A 113 -9.14 4.88 -17.18
N GLN A 114 -8.57 5.01 -18.38
CA GLN A 114 -7.63 6.08 -18.70
C GLN A 114 -8.37 7.28 -19.26
N PRO A 115 -7.92 8.52 -18.96
CA PRO A 115 -8.44 9.72 -19.60
C PRO A 115 -8.46 9.57 -21.13
N ASP A 116 -9.60 9.92 -21.73
CA ASP A 116 -9.84 9.86 -23.18
C ASP A 116 -9.60 8.48 -23.82
N GLY A 117 -9.63 7.39 -23.03
CA GLY A 117 -9.35 6.04 -23.53
C GLY A 117 -7.88 5.78 -23.87
N ALA A 118 -6.96 6.63 -23.39
CA ALA A 118 -5.54 6.54 -23.70
C ALA A 118 -4.89 5.24 -23.21
N ALA A 119 -3.69 4.92 -23.71
CA ALA A 119 -2.90 3.82 -23.18
C ALA A 119 -2.39 4.16 -21.76
N PRO A 120 -2.35 3.19 -20.83
CA PRO A 120 -1.66 3.34 -19.56
C PRO A 120 -0.20 3.76 -19.72
N VAL A 121 0.40 4.35 -18.69
CA VAL A 121 1.79 4.84 -18.73
C VAL A 121 2.72 3.96 -17.89
N ALA A 122 4.00 3.89 -18.28
CA ALA A 122 5.01 3.05 -17.63
C ALA A 122 6.44 3.58 -17.90
N PRO A 123 7.48 3.08 -17.21
CA PRO A 123 8.87 3.38 -17.59
C PRO A 123 9.21 2.92 -19.01
N SER A 124 8.63 1.82 -19.49
CA SER A 124 8.87 1.24 -20.81
C SER A 124 7.61 0.64 -21.41
N ALA A 125 7.54 0.55 -22.74
CA ALA A 125 6.40 0.00 -23.48
C ALA A 125 6.35 -1.54 -23.42
N LEU A 126 6.29 -2.09 -22.19
CA LEU A 126 6.27 -3.53 -21.92
C LEU A 126 4.95 -3.92 -21.26
N GLN A 127 4.15 -4.73 -21.97
CA GLN A 127 2.88 -5.21 -21.46
C GLN A 127 3.04 -6.00 -20.16
N ALA A 128 2.11 -5.80 -19.24
CA ALA A 128 1.99 -6.62 -18.04
C ALA A 128 1.20 -7.91 -18.36
N LEU A 129 1.90 -9.01 -18.67
CA LEU A 129 1.27 -10.27 -19.09
C LEU A 129 0.64 -11.04 -17.93
N GLN A 130 1.22 -10.99 -16.73
CA GLN A 130 0.75 -11.75 -15.55
C GLN A 130 -0.05 -10.88 -14.57
N ALA A 131 -0.71 -9.85 -15.08
CA ALA A 131 -1.53 -8.93 -14.30
C ALA A 131 -2.93 -8.85 -14.86
N LYS A 132 -3.89 -8.48 -14.00
CA LYS A 132 -5.24 -8.10 -14.41
C LYS A 132 -5.59 -6.74 -13.82
N ALA A 133 -6.17 -5.88 -14.63
CA ALA A 133 -6.87 -4.66 -14.20
C ALA A 133 -8.36 -4.99 -14.02
N PHE A 134 -9.07 -4.28 -13.15
CA PHE A 134 -10.52 -4.44 -13.00
C PHE A 134 -11.24 -3.25 -13.62
N ILE A 135 -12.13 -3.48 -14.57
CA ILE A 135 -12.91 -2.41 -15.23
C ILE A 135 -14.39 -2.54 -14.92
N GLU A 136 -15.10 -1.42 -14.87
CA GLU A 136 -16.55 -1.40 -14.87
C GLU A 136 -17.07 -1.66 -16.28
N THR A 137 -18.01 -2.59 -16.43
CA THR A 137 -18.63 -2.96 -17.70
C THR A 137 -20.08 -2.51 -17.81
N ALA A 138 -20.74 -2.35 -16.66
CA ALA A 138 -22.08 -1.81 -16.49
C ALA A 138 -22.23 -1.33 -15.03
N PRO A 139 -23.27 -0.54 -14.68
CA PRO A 139 -23.44 -0.04 -13.32
C PRO A 139 -23.38 -1.14 -12.25
N GLY A 140 -22.34 -1.12 -11.42
CA GLY A 140 -22.11 -2.10 -10.35
C GLY A 140 -21.60 -3.48 -10.82
N GLU A 141 -21.33 -3.65 -12.10
CA GLU A 141 -20.75 -4.84 -12.70
C GLU A 141 -19.36 -4.54 -13.27
N GLY A 142 -18.42 -5.46 -13.08
CA GLY A 142 -17.10 -5.30 -13.65
C GLY A 142 -16.39 -6.62 -13.86
N GLU A 143 -15.28 -6.56 -14.59
CA GLU A 143 -14.51 -7.73 -14.99
C GLU A 143 -13.01 -7.49 -14.93
N LEU A 144 -12.27 -8.58 -14.75
CA LEU A 144 -10.82 -8.58 -14.84
C LEU A 144 -10.40 -8.63 -16.32
N LYS A 145 -9.66 -7.60 -16.75
CA LYS A 145 -9.09 -7.50 -18.10
C LYS A 145 -7.58 -7.57 -18.08
N GLN A 146 -7.02 -8.08 -19.17
CA GLN A 146 -5.58 -8.00 -19.43
C GLN A 146 -5.20 -6.53 -19.70
N PRO A 147 -4.16 -5.99 -19.04
CA PRO A 147 -3.64 -4.68 -19.38
C PRO A 147 -3.11 -4.64 -20.84
N PRO A 148 -3.36 -3.55 -21.58
CA PRO A 148 -2.78 -3.33 -22.91
C PRO A 148 -1.27 -3.05 -22.81
N VAL A 149 -0.60 -2.91 -23.96
CA VAL A 149 0.77 -2.36 -24.00
C VAL A 149 0.72 -0.91 -23.50
N PRO A 150 1.52 -0.53 -22.48
CA PRO A 150 1.57 0.85 -22.00
C PRO A 150 2.41 1.73 -22.93
N ARG A 151 2.25 3.04 -22.80
CA ARG A 151 3.17 4.04 -23.36
C ARG A 151 4.32 4.30 -22.40
N ALA A 152 5.54 4.39 -22.92
CA ALA A 152 6.68 4.85 -22.14
C ALA A 152 6.52 6.35 -21.78
N LEU A 153 6.73 6.69 -20.51
CA LEU A 153 6.77 8.07 -20.03
C LEU A 153 7.98 8.80 -20.63
N THR A 154 7.80 10.07 -20.98
CA THR A 154 8.92 10.97 -21.25
C THR A 154 9.59 11.38 -19.94
N THR A 155 10.84 11.86 -20.00
CA THR A 155 11.57 12.39 -18.84
C THR A 155 10.79 13.52 -18.15
N LEU A 156 10.21 14.44 -18.92
CA LEU A 156 9.37 15.53 -18.40
C LEU A 156 8.12 15.02 -17.67
N GLU A 157 7.44 14.00 -18.21
CA GLU A 157 6.27 13.42 -17.53
C GLU A 157 6.64 12.72 -16.21
N ILE A 158 7.88 12.23 -16.08
CA ILE A 158 8.36 11.65 -14.82
C ILE A 158 8.54 12.76 -13.77
N GLU A 159 9.14 13.89 -14.16
CA GLU A 159 9.27 15.07 -13.29
C GLU A 159 7.90 15.62 -12.85
N GLU A 160 6.93 15.69 -13.77
CA GLU A 160 5.55 16.08 -13.46
C GLU A 160 4.90 15.11 -12.46
N LEU A 161 5.12 13.81 -12.62
CA LEU A 161 4.60 12.79 -11.70
C LEU A 161 5.18 12.92 -10.29
N VAL A 162 6.46 13.29 -10.15
CA VAL A 162 7.04 13.63 -8.83
C VAL A 162 6.24 14.78 -8.18
N GLY A 163 5.91 15.81 -8.96
CA GLY A 163 5.04 16.90 -8.53
C GLY A 163 3.64 16.45 -8.12
N HIS A 164 3.05 15.49 -8.84
CA HIS A 164 1.75 14.91 -8.48
C HIS A 164 1.79 14.12 -7.17
N TYR A 165 2.86 13.36 -6.89
CA TYR A 165 3.01 12.70 -5.58
C TYR A 165 3.07 13.73 -4.43
N ALA A 166 3.84 14.80 -4.60
CA ALA A 166 3.91 15.87 -3.62
C ALA A 166 2.57 16.59 -3.43
N GLN A 167 1.81 16.80 -4.51
CA GLN A 167 0.48 17.39 -4.44
C GLN A 167 -0.53 16.46 -3.75
N ALA A 168 -0.52 15.17 -4.07
CA ALA A 168 -1.36 14.18 -3.40
C ALA A 168 -1.02 14.07 -1.90
N ALA A 169 0.25 14.22 -1.52
CA ALA A 169 0.64 14.30 -0.12
C ALA A 169 0.08 15.54 0.59
N ARG A 170 0.08 16.72 -0.07
CA ARG A 170 -0.61 17.93 0.45
C ARG A 170 -2.10 17.67 0.63
N ASN A 171 -2.74 17.12 -0.39
CA ASN A 171 -4.16 16.78 -0.38
C ASN A 171 -4.52 15.80 0.74
N ALA A 172 -3.64 14.83 1.04
CA ALA A 172 -3.80 13.90 2.15
C ALA A 172 -3.76 14.62 3.51
N LEU A 173 -2.80 15.53 3.71
CA LEU A 173 -2.76 16.34 4.93
C LEU A 173 -3.99 17.26 5.04
N ASP A 174 -4.43 17.86 3.93
CA ASP A 174 -5.63 18.69 3.89
C ASP A 174 -6.88 17.86 4.24
N ALA A 175 -6.93 16.60 3.83
CA ALA A 175 -7.97 15.62 4.22
C ALA A 175 -7.80 15.10 5.66
N GLY A 176 -6.82 15.58 6.43
CA GLY A 176 -6.64 15.20 7.83
C GLY A 176 -5.93 13.86 8.05
N PHE A 177 -5.26 13.29 7.06
CA PHE A 177 -4.40 12.12 7.32
C PHE A 177 -3.21 12.50 8.20
N ASP A 178 -2.77 11.57 9.04
CA ASP A 178 -1.62 11.75 9.93
C ASP A 178 -0.28 11.71 9.18
N GLY A 179 -0.29 11.24 7.94
CA GLY A 179 0.87 11.10 7.05
C GLY A 179 0.53 10.32 5.80
N VAL A 180 1.56 9.90 5.06
CA VAL A 180 1.40 9.18 3.80
C VAL A 180 2.34 8.00 3.66
N GLU A 181 1.91 6.99 2.91
CA GLU A 181 2.73 5.87 2.44
C GLU A 181 2.89 5.93 0.93
N ILE A 182 4.12 5.95 0.40
CA ILE A 182 4.34 5.79 -1.04
C ILE A 182 4.22 4.30 -1.40
N HIS A 183 3.30 3.97 -2.31
CA HIS A 183 3.16 2.61 -2.80
C HIS A 183 4.24 2.27 -3.84
N SER A 184 5.37 1.73 -3.38
CA SER A 184 6.48 1.28 -4.23
C SER A 184 6.60 -0.24 -4.33
N ALA A 185 5.46 -0.92 -4.36
CA ALA A 185 5.34 -2.37 -4.24
C ALA A 185 4.37 -2.92 -5.29
N ASN A 186 4.19 -4.24 -5.29
CA ASN A 186 3.17 -4.99 -6.02
C ASN A 186 3.20 -4.77 -7.55
N GLY A 187 4.37 -4.36 -8.06
CA GLY A 187 4.60 -4.11 -9.47
C GLY A 187 3.84 -2.90 -10.03
N TYR A 188 3.46 -1.95 -9.18
CA TYR A 188 2.93 -0.64 -9.61
C TYR A 188 4.04 0.34 -10.03
N LEU A 189 3.71 1.57 -10.40
CA LEU A 189 4.59 2.43 -11.19
C LEU A 189 5.99 2.59 -10.59
N VAL A 190 6.12 2.93 -9.31
CA VAL A 190 7.44 3.11 -8.69
C VAL A 190 8.24 1.79 -8.69
N ASN A 191 7.59 0.67 -8.38
CA ASN A 191 8.23 -0.65 -8.47
C ASN A 191 8.61 -1.01 -9.91
N GLN A 192 7.84 -0.57 -10.91
CA GLN A 192 8.16 -0.77 -12.32
C GLN A 192 9.45 -0.01 -12.71
N PHE A 193 9.68 1.18 -12.16
CA PHE A 193 10.94 1.91 -12.35
C PHE A 193 12.10 1.22 -11.63
N ILE A 194 11.87 0.74 -10.41
CA ILE A 194 12.89 0.03 -9.63
C ILE A 194 13.35 -1.22 -10.40
N SER A 195 12.46 -1.97 -11.04
CA SER A 195 12.80 -3.28 -11.62
C SER A 195 13.52 -3.23 -12.96
N ALA A 196 14.60 -3.99 -13.12
CA ALA A 196 15.31 -4.12 -14.39
C ALA A 196 14.44 -4.81 -15.47
N HIS A 197 13.47 -5.64 -15.07
CA HIS A 197 12.63 -6.39 -16.01
C HIS A 197 11.48 -5.57 -16.61
N SER A 198 11.10 -4.46 -15.96
CA SER A 198 10.09 -3.54 -16.49
C SER A 198 10.62 -2.18 -16.92
N ASN A 199 11.85 -1.84 -16.52
CA ASN A 199 12.51 -0.59 -16.89
C ASN A 199 13.67 -0.84 -17.86
N GLN A 200 13.38 -0.66 -19.14
CA GLN A 200 14.33 -0.74 -20.26
C GLN A 200 14.70 0.64 -20.79
N ARG A 201 14.64 1.67 -19.93
CA ARG A 201 15.01 3.04 -20.33
C ARG A 201 16.52 3.17 -20.47
N GLU A 202 16.93 4.02 -21.40
CA GLU A 202 18.33 4.38 -21.67
C GLU A 202 18.69 5.79 -21.17
N ASP A 203 17.73 6.50 -20.58
CA ASP A 203 17.94 7.81 -19.96
C ASP A 203 18.34 7.69 -18.49
N GLU A 204 18.35 8.83 -17.77
CA GLU A 204 18.76 8.91 -16.37
C GLU A 204 17.85 8.18 -15.38
N TYR A 205 16.72 7.63 -15.85
CA TYR A 205 15.78 6.84 -15.06
C TYR A 205 15.88 5.33 -15.32
N GLY A 206 16.83 4.85 -16.14
CA GLY A 206 17.02 3.42 -16.42
C GLY A 206 18.47 2.95 -16.56
N GLY A 207 18.62 1.67 -16.89
CA GLY A 207 19.90 0.98 -16.95
C GLY A 207 20.45 0.63 -15.56
N SER A 208 21.31 1.50 -15.01
CA SER A 208 21.93 1.22 -13.70
C SER A 208 20.91 1.19 -12.56
N LEU A 209 21.19 0.44 -11.50
CA LEU A 209 20.35 0.45 -10.29
C LEU A 209 20.21 1.87 -9.71
N HIS A 210 21.28 2.66 -9.74
CA HIS A 210 21.25 4.05 -9.29
C HIS A 210 20.20 4.90 -10.05
N ASN A 211 20.12 4.72 -11.36
CA ASN A 211 19.14 5.40 -12.23
C ASN A 211 17.73 4.84 -12.04
N ARG A 212 17.58 3.51 -11.93
CA ARG A 212 16.28 2.87 -11.63
C ARG A 212 15.68 3.35 -10.31
N LEU A 213 16.53 3.66 -9.32
CA LEU A 213 16.13 4.23 -8.03
C LEU A 213 15.94 5.75 -8.04
N ARG A 214 16.23 6.45 -9.15
CA ARG A 214 16.09 7.91 -9.25
C ARG A 214 14.67 8.38 -8.99
N PHE A 215 13.69 7.76 -9.65
CA PHE A 215 12.28 8.14 -9.50
C PHE A 215 11.80 7.97 -8.05
N LEU A 216 12.17 6.87 -7.39
CA LEU A 216 11.88 6.67 -5.96
C LEU A 216 12.50 7.78 -5.11
N ARG A 217 13.77 8.11 -5.34
CA ARG A 217 14.50 9.14 -4.58
C ARG A 217 13.86 10.52 -4.73
N GLU A 218 13.50 10.91 -5.95
CA GLU A 218 12.85 12.20 -6.22
C GLU A 218 11.45 12.27 -5.61
N ILE A 219 10.65 11.20 -5.67
CA ILE A 219 9.36 11.14 -4.98
C ILE A 219 9.55 11.27 -3.46
N VAL A 220 10.48 10.50 -2.87
CA VAL A 220 10.74 10.54 -1.43
C VAL A 220 11.16 11.93 -1.00
N GLU A 221 12.07 12.58 -1.73
CA GLU A 221 12.50 13.96 -1.46
C GLU A 221 11.31 14.94 -1.52
N ALA A 222 10.54 14.92 -2.62
CA ALA A 222 9.44 15.84 -2.84
C ALA A 222 8.29 15.66 -1.83
N VAL A 223 7.96 14.41 -1.46
CA VAL A 223 6.94 14.11 -0.46
C VAL A 223 7.43 14.43 0.95
N THR A 224 8.70 14.14 1.28
CA THR A 224 9.31 14.50 2.56
C THR A 224 9.28 16.01 2.78
N ALA A 225 9.55 16.81 1.73
CA ALA A 225 9.46 18.27 1.81
C ALA A 225 8.05 18.79 2.13
N VAL A 226 7.01 18.00 1.87
CA VAL A 226 5.61 18.35 2.16
C VAL A 226 5.20 17.90 3.56
N VAL A 227 5.40 16.61 3.87
CA VAL A 227 4.84 16.00 5.09
C VAL A 227 5.82 15.97 6.24
N GLY A 228 7.11 16.19 5.99
CA GLY A 228 8.17 15.91 6.96
C GLY A 228 8.48 14.41 7.04
N PRO A 229 9.74 14.03 7.29
CA PRO A 229 10.18 12.64 7.22
C PRO A 229 9.42 11.72 8.21
N GLU A 230 9.02 12.26 9.35
CA GLU A 230 8.32 11.51 10.41
C GLU A 230 6.86 11.15 10.07
N ARG A 231 6.32 11.68 8.97
CA ARG A 231 4.98 11.37 8.44
C ARG A 231 5.03 10.67 7.08
N LEU A 232 6.20 10.14 6.71
CA LEU A 232 6.39 9.40 5.47
C LEU A 232 6.74 7.93 5.72
N GLY A 233 5.99 7.05 5.08
CA GLY A 233 6.33 5.64 4.90
C GLY A 233 6.55 5.28 3.43
N VAL A 234 7.26 4.19 3.19
CA VAL A 234 7.36 3.59 1.85
C VAL A 234 7.13 2.09 1.95
N ARG A 235 6.31 1.56 1.04
CA ARG A 235 6.02 0.14 0.94
C ARG A 235 6.76 -0.52 -0.21
N PHE A 236 7.45 -1.63 0.08
CA PHE A 236 8.08 -2.52 -0.90
C PHE A 236 7.48 -3.93 -0.85
N SER A 237 7.67 -4.69 -1.92
CA SER A 237 7.31 -6.12 -1.99
C SER A 237 8.48 -6.91 -2.62
N PRO A 238 9.60 -7.08 -1.90
CA PRO A 238 10.72 -7.86 -2.39
C PRO A 238 10.29 -9.31 -2.59
N LEU A 239 10.41 -9.81 -3.81
CA LEU A 239 10.18 -11.21 -4.15
C LEU A 239 11.51 -11.89 -4.45
N PHE A 240 11.75 -13.00 -3.78
CA PHE A 240 12.94 -13.83 -3.94
C PHE A 240 12.71 -15.04 -4.85
N SER A 241 11.46 -15.31 -5.22
CA SER A 241 11.11 -16.29 -6.24
C SER A 241 9.87 -15.86 -7.00
N GLY A 242 9.78 -16.34 -8.25
CA GLY A 242 8.59 -16.19 -9.08
C GLY A 242 7.46 -17.15 -8.71
N THR A 243 6.40 -17.07 -9.48
CA THR A 243 5.20 -17.92 -9.42
C THR A 243 4.57 -17.98 -10.80
N ASP A 244 4.07 -19.15 -11.21
CA ASP A 244 3.35 -19.32 -12.48
C ASP A 244 1.85 -18.99 -12.37
N GLN A 245 1.36 -18.67 -11.17
CA GLN A 245 -0.04 -18.30 -10.93
C GLN A 245 -0.37 -16.90 -11.47
N ASP A 246 -1.48 -16.79 -12.21
CA ASP A 246 -2.09 -15.50 -12.58
C ASP A 246 -2.47 -14.69 -11.34
N ARG A 247 -2.16 -13.39 -11.35
CA ARG A 247 -2.41 -12.50 -10.21
C ARG A 247 -2.99 -11.16 -10.60
N VAL A 248 -3.66 -10.56 -9.62
CA VAL A 248 -4.16 -9.19 -9.69
C VAL A 248 -3.00 -8.18 -9.54
N TYR A 249 -1.88 -8.57 -8.91
CA TYR A 249 -0.65 -7.77 -8.78
C TYR A 249 0.57 -8.46 -9.38
N ILE A 250 1.52 -7.67 -9.91
CA ILE A 250 2.72 -8.20 -10.57
C ILE A 250 3.80 -8.39 -9.52
N GLY A 251 4.15 -9.64 -9.27
CA GLY A 251 5.42 -9.92 -8.62
C GLY A 251 6.58 -9.64 -9.57
N LEU A 252 7.33 -8.56 -9.35
CA LEU A 252 8.61 -8.34 -10.03
C LEU A 252 9.71 -8.98 -9.20
N VAL A 253 10.32 -10.03 -9.76
CA VAL A 253 11.46 -10.72 -9.15
C VAL A 253 12.70 -10.16 -9.82
N GLU A 254 13.58 -9.54 -9.03
CA GLU A 254 14.87 -9.05 -9.53
C GLU A 254 15.88 -10.18 -9.64
N ASP A 255 16.92 -10.01 -10.47
CA ASP A 255 18.06 -10.94 -10.51
C ASP A 255 18.79 -11.03 -9.15
N ASP A 256 18.91 -9.88 -8.46
CA ASP A 256 19.38 -9.82 -7.07
C ASP A 256 18.39 -8.96 -6.24
N PRO A 257 17.35 -9.60 -5.67
CA PRO A 257 16.36 -8.93 -4.83
C PRO A 257 16.99 -8.37 -3.56
N HIS A 258 17.99 -9.07 -2.99
CA HIS A 258 18.64 -8.61 -1.77
C HIS A 258 19.35 -7.28 -2.00
N HIS A 259 20.23 -7.22 -3.00
CA HIS A 259 20.96 -5.98 -3.30
C HIS A 259 20.01 -4.85 -3.71
N THR A 260 19.06 -5.12 -4.61
CA THR A 260 18.16 -4.09 -5.15
C THR A 260 17.35 -3.41 -4.05
N TYR A 261 16.72 -4.18 -3.16
CA TYR A 261 15.87 -3.60 -2.13
C TYR A 261 16.66 -3.02 -0.95
N ILE A 262 17.86 -3.52 -0.63
CA ILE A 262 18.72 -2.86 0.37
C ILE A 262 19.21 -1.50 -0.14
N GLU A 263 19.60 -1.37 -1.41
CA GLU A 263 19.93 -0.06 -1.99
C GLU A 263 18.71 0.88 -2.05
N ALA A 264 17.51 0.35 -2.33
CA ALA A 264 16.28 1.14 -2.25
C ALA A 264 15.99 1.63 -0.81
N ILE A 265 16.23 0.79 0.19
CA ILE A 265 16.06 1.15 1.61
C ILE A 265 17.09 2.19 2.06
N LYS A 266 18.31 2.21 1.51
CA LYS A 266 19.28 3.29 1.76
C LYS A 266 18.78 4.66 1.30
N VAL A 267 17.96 4.72 0.24
CA VAL A 267 17.29 5.98 -0.16
C VAL A 267 16.35 6.46 0.93
N LEU A 268 15.63 5.54 1.59
CA LEU A 268 14.70 5.86 2.67
C LEU A 268 15.44 6.30 3.93
N GLU A 269 16.52 5.60 4.28
CA GLU A 269 17.40 5.94 5.40
C GLU A 269 18.02 7.32 5.24
N ALA A 270 18.53 7.65 4.04
CA ALA A 270 19.12 8.95 3.77
C ALA A 270 18.13 10.11 3.96
N SER A 271 16.84 9.86 3.77
CA SER A 271 15.76 10.82 4.01
C SER A 271 15.19 10.77 5.43
N GLY A 272 15.60 9.81 6.27
CA GLY A 272 15.18 9.68 7.66
C GLY A 272 13.69 9.39 7.84
N ILE A 273 13.04 8.74 6.88
CA ILE A 273 11.58 8.57 6.90
C ILE A 273 11.10 7.73 8.09
N ALA A 274 9.82 7.85 8.46
CA ALA A 274 9.24 7.22 9.64
C ALA A 274 9.31 5.69 9.61
N TYR A 275 8.94 5.08 8.48
CA TYR A 275 8.89 3.63 8.38
C TYR A 275 9.08 3.06 6.98
N VAL A 276 9.53 1.81 6.93
CA VAL A 276 9.48 0.96 5.74
C VAL A 276 8.49 -0.19 5.99
N SER A 277 7.63 -0.44 5.01
CA SER A 277 6.66 -1.53 5.02
C SER A 277 7.03 -2.58 3.98
N ILE A 278 7.22 -3.82 4.41
CA ILE A 278 7.59 -4.94 3.55
C ILE A 278 6.39 -5.88 3.42
N ALA A 279 5.80 -5.90 2.24
CA ALA A 279 4.78 -6.87 1.86
C ALA A 279 5.46 -8.16 1.39
N GLU A 280 5.38 -9.20 2.22
CA GLU A 280 5.82 -10.54 1.87
C GLU A 280 4.83 -11.23 0.94
N ALA A 281 5.40 -12.14 0.16
CA ALA A 281 4.69 -13.13 -0.62
C ALA A 281 3.61 -13.85 0.22
N ASP A 282 2.36 -13.83 -0.23
CA ASP A 282 1.21 -14.31 0.56
C ASP A 282 0.35 -15.38 -0.15
N TRP A 283 0.92 -16.10 -1.12
CA TRP A 283 0.32 -17.26 -1.79
C TRP A 283 0.66 -18.58 -1.09
N ASP A 284 -0.03 -19.67 -1.44
CA ASP A 284 0.01 -20.93 -0.69
C ASP A 284 1.37 -21.64 -0.64
N ASN A 285 2.31 -21.24 -1.52
CA ASN A 285 3.69 -21.74 -1.57
C ASN A 285 4.72 -20.60 -1.67
N ALA A 286 4.40 -19.43 -1.10
CA ALA A 286 5.32 -18.32 -1.04
C ALA A 286 6.60 -18.71 -0.28
N PRO A 287 7.81 -18.46 -0.83
CA PRO A 287 9.00 -18.61 -0.01
C PRO A 287 8.92 -17.63 1.16
N VAL A 288 9.33 -18.09 2.34
CA VAL A 288 9.52 -17.21 3.48
C VAL A 288 10.61 -16.21 3.12
N LEU A 289 10.36 -14.92 3.36
CA LEU A 289 11.39 -13.90 3.18
C LEU A 289 12.65 -14.30 3.98
N PRO A 290 13.85 -14.28 3.38
CA PRO A 290 15.06 -14.74 4.07
C PRO A 290 15.32 -13.96 5.36
N GLU A 291 15.71 -14.65 6.43
CA GLU A 291 16.08 -13.98 7.69
C GLU A 291 17.30 -13.06 7.51
N SER A 292 18.26 -13.46 6.66
CA SER A 292 19.41 -12.62 6.28
C SER A 292 18.98 -11.28 5.70
N PHE A 293 17.92 -11.27 4.87
CA PHE A 293 17.37 -10.03 4.34
C PHE A 293 16.71 -9.19 5.44
N ARG A 294 15.93 -9.80 6.36
CA ARG A 294 15.36 -9.05 7.50
C ARG A 294 16.44 -8.37 8.36
N ARG A 295 17.54 -9.09 8.63
CA ARG A 295 18.70 -8.54 9.34
C ARG A 295 19.32 -7.38 8.57
N ALA A 296 19.55 -7.54 7.26
CA ALA A 296 20.07 -6.47 6.43
C ALA A 296 19.14 -5.23 6.39
N VAL A 297 17.81 -5.42 6.37
CA VAL A 297 16.85 -4.31 6.48
C VAL A 297 17.01 -3.59 7.82
N ARG A 298 17.06 -4.33 8.93
CA ARG A 298 17.25 -3.75 10.27
C ARG A 298 18.59 -3.04 10.43
N ASP A 299 19.66 -3.58 9.85
CA ASP A 299 21.00 -2.99 9.89
C ASP A 299 21.11 -1.74 9.01
N THR A 300 20.29 -1.64 7.95
CA THR A 300 20.34 -0.54 6.98
C THR A 300 19.42 0.61 7.35
N PHE A 301 18.23 0.32 7.86
CA PHE A 301 17.20 1.31 8.16
C PHE A 301 17.09 1.52 9.66
N SER A 302 17.08 2.76 10.13
CA SER A 302 17.00 3.12 11.55
C SER A 302 15.58 3.43 12.02
N GLY A 303 14.66 3.71 11.09
CA GLY A 303 13.24 3.93 11.35
C GLY A 303 12.46 2.66 11.72
N ARG A 304 11.13 2.72 11.64
CA ARG A 304 10.23 1.59 11.98
C ARG A 304 10.09 0.60 10.84
N ILE A 305 10.14 -0.69 11.16
CA ILE A 305 9.96 -1.76 10.17
C ILE A 305 8.62 -2.45 10.38
N ILE A 306 7.82 -2.50 9.31
CA ILE A 306 6.52 -3.17 9.27
C ILE A 306 6.60 -4.35 8.33
N TYR A 307 6.16 -5.53 8.76
CA TYR A 307 5.99 -6.69 7.87
C TYR A 307 4.52 -7.07 7.72
N ALA A 308 4.11 -7.39 6.49
CA ALA A 308 2.79 -7.92 6.15
C ALA A 308 2.93 -9.20 5.33
N GLY A 309 2.01 -10.16 5.48
CA GLY A 309 1.98 -11.39 4.67
C GLY A 309 1.86 -12.66 5.51
N ARG A 310 0.63 -13.20 5.60
CA ARG A 310 0.31 -14.45 6.35
C ARG A 310 0.87 -14.51 7.79
N TYR A 311 0.98 -13.38 8.47
CA TYR A 311 1.38 -13.37 9.87
C TYR A 311 0.27 -13.92 10.77
N THR A 312 0.68 -14.79 11.69
CA THR A 312 -0.08 -15.12 12.91
C THR A 312 0.39 -14.21 14.04
N ALA A 313 -0.36 -14.15 15.14
CA ALA A 313 0.07 -13.42 16.34
C ALA A 313 1.42 -13.92 16.86
N GLU A 314 1.61 -15.24 16.89
CA GLU A 314 2.87 -15.89 17.27
C GLU A 314 4.05 -15.45 16.41
N ARG A 315 3.96 -15.68 15.10
CA ARG A 315 5.05 -15.35 14.18
C ARG A 315 5.35 -13.85 14.14
N GLY A 316 4.34 -13.01 14.38
CA GLY A 316 4.50 -11.57 14.51
C GLY A 316 5.24 -11.18 15.79
N ALA A 317 4.85 -11.76 16.93
CA ALA A 317 5.51 -11.53 18.21
C ALA A 317 6.97 -11.94 18.18
N ASP A 318 7.29 -13.11 17.61
CA ASP A 318 8.65 -13.61 17.50
C ASP A 318 9.58 -12.63 16.76
N LEU A 319 9.10 -12.00 15.67
CA LEU A 319 9.91 -11.01 14.93
C LEU A 319 10.12 -9.72 15.72
N VAL A 320 9.12 -9.28 16.48
CA VAL A 320 9.25 -8.08 17.31
C VAL A 320 10.19 -8.34 18.48
N GLU A 321 10.09 -9.51 19.13
CA GLU A 321 11.00 -9.92 20.21
C GLU A 321 12.44 -10.11 19.72
N ALA A 322 12.62 -10.58 18.49
CA ALA A 322 13.94 -10.68 17.84
C ALA A 322 14.52 -9.31 17.39
N GLY A 323 13.77 -8.21 17.52
CA GLY A 323 14.19 -6.88 17.09
C GLY A 323 14.27 -6.71 15.56
N LEU A 324 13.64 -7.61 14.80
CA LEU A 324 13.62 -7.58 13.34
C LEU A 324 12.43 -6.79 12.79
N ALA A 325 11.36 -6.63 13.58
CA ALA A 325 10.18 -5.84 13.24
C ALA A 325 9.81 -4.91 14.40
N ASP A 326 9.20 -3.77 14.07
CA ASP A 326 8.61 -2.88 15.06
C ASP A 326 7.09 -3.05 15.15
N LEU A 327 6.45 -3.30 14.00
CA LEU A 327 5.01 -3.52 13.86
C LEU A 327 4.68 -4.66 12.89
N ILE A 328 3.50 -5.27 13.04
CA ILE A 328 3.03 -6.38 12.22
C ILE A 328 1.67 -6.06 11.61
N ALA A 329 1.58 -6.20 10.30
CA ALA A 329 0.39 -5.90 9.51
C ALA A 329 -0.42 -7.15 9.16
N PHE A 330 -1.73 -7.08 9.39
CA PHE A 330 -2.65 -8.19 9.17
C PHE A 330 -3.71 -7.80 8.13
N GLY A 331 -3.60 -8.27 6.89
CA GLY A 331 -4.55 -7.89 5.83
C GLY A 331 -5.92 -8.56 5.95
N ARG A 332 -6.04 -9.77 5.40
CA ARG A 332 -7.27 -10.58 5.40
C ARG A 332 -7.92 -10.74 6.79
N PRO A 333 -7.17 -10.95 7.89
CA PRO A 333 -7.76 -10.99 9.22
C PRO A 333 -8.52 -9.71 9.59
N PHE A 334 -7.98 -8.51 9.29
CA PHE A 334 -8.69 -7.26 9.58
C PHE A 334 -9.93 -7.04 8.70
N ILE A 335 -9.97 -7.58 7.47
CA ILE A 335 -11.19 -7.51 6.67
C ILE A 335 -12.36 -8.13 7.45
N ALA A 336 -12.15 -9.31 8.03
CA ALA A 336 -13.20 -10.05 8.71
C ALA A 336 -13.38 -9.70 10.20
N ASN A 337 -12.40 -9.04 10.83
CA ASN A 337 -12.38 -8.81 12.27
C ASN A 337 -12.10 -7.32 12.56
N PRO A 338 -13.15 -6.50 12.79
CA PRO A 338 -12.96 -5.09 13.13
C PRO A 338 -12.23 -4.89 14.47
N ASP A 339 -12.39 -5.85 15.39
CA ASP A 339 -11.78 -5.92 16.72
C ASP A 339 -10.56 -6.86 16.77
N LEU A 340 -9.83 -7.01 15.65
CA LEU A 340 -8.70 -7.93 15.54
C LEU A 340 -7.67 -7.80 16.68
N PRO A 341 -7.26 -6.59 17.12
CA PRO A 341 -6.32 -6.46 18.24
C PRO A 341 -6.82 -7.14 19.52
N GLN A 342 -8.09 -6.89 19.90
CA GLN A 342 -8.70 -7.50 21.08
C GLN A 342 -8.75 -9.02 20.97
N ARG A 343 -9.05 -9.54 19.78
CA ARG A 343 -9.03 -11.00 19.55
C ARG A 343 -7.64 -11.59 19.71
N ILE A 344 -6.62 -10.92 19.18
CA ILE A 344 -5.22 -11.35 19.32
C ILE A 344 -4.78 -11.32 20.79
N PHE A 345 -5.11 -10.26 21.54
CA PHE A 345 -4.68 -10.13 22.93
C PHE A 345 -5.31 -11.15 23.87
N ASN A 346 -6.54 -11.57 23.57
CA ASN A 346 -7.32 -12.49 24.39
C ASN A 346 -7.39 -13.92 23.84
N ASP A 347 -6.73 -14.19 22.71
CA ASP A 347 -6.80 -15.48 22.00
C ASP A 347 -8.24 -15.91 21.65
N TRP A 348 -9.06 -14.93 21.22
CA TRP A 348 -10.44 -15.18 20.78
C TRP A 348 -10.50 -15.65 19.33
N PRO A 349 -11.51 -16.47 18.96
CA PRO A 349 -11.65 -16.96 17.60
C PRO A 349 -11.85 -15.82 16.59
N LEU A 350 -11.22 -15.96 15.42
CA LEU A 350 -11.38 -15.02 14.31
C LEU A 350 -12.62 -15.38 13.47
N ASN A 351 -13.34 -14.36 13.02
CA ASN A 351 -14.37 -14.50 12.01
C ASN A 351 -13.77 -15.04 10.70
N PRO A 352 -14.49 -15.92 9.98
CA PRO A 352 -14.08 -16.35 8.65
C PRO A 352 -14.21 -15.19 7.64
N LEU A 353 -13.30 -15.16 6.67
CA LEU A 353 -13.36 -14.21 5.56
C LEU A 353 -14.48 -14.59 4.58
N ARG A 354 -15.32 -13.62 4.21
CA ARG A 354 -16.31 -13.72 3.14
C ARG A 354 -15.75 -13.14 1.85
N ALA A 355 -15.59 -13.98 0.84
CA ALA A 355 -14.96 -13.62 -0.43
C ALA A 355 -15.82 -12.64 -1.25
N GLU A 356 -17.14 -12.78 -1.17
CA GLU A 356 -18.14 -11.99 -1.88
C GLU A 356 -18.08 -10.48 -1.57
N GLY A 357 -17.56 -10.10 -0.39
CA GLY A 357 -17.41 -8.70 0.00
C GLY A 357 -15.99 -8.15 -0.13
N MET A 358 -15.03 -8.89 -0.68
CA MET A 358 -13.66 -8.40 -0.77
C MET A 358 -13.55 -7.12 -1.61
N TYR A 359 -14.22 -7.09 -2.76
CA TYR A 359 -14.12 -6.05 -3.77
C TYR A 359 -15.51 -5.65 -4.28
N GLY A 360 -15.77 -4.35 -4.40
CA GLY A 360 -17.05 -3.84 -4.89
C GLY A 360 -18.18 -3.99 -3.88
N GLY A 361 -19.41 -3.77 -4.35
CA GLY A 361 -20.62 -3.93 -3.56
C GLY A 361 -20.83 -2.82 -2.53
N GLY A 362 -21.60 -3.14 -1.48
CA GLY A 362 -21.96 -2.21 -0.41
C GLY A 362 -21.49 -2.69 0.96
N GLU A 363 -22.41 -2.71 1.93
CA GLU A 363 -22.16 -3.04 3.34
C GLU A 363 -21.75 -4.49 3.58
N ALA A 364 -22.31 -5.42 2.80
CA ALA A 364 -22.12 -6.86 2.99
C ALA A 364 -20.66 -7.29 2.76
N GLY A 365 -20.09 -8.00 3.73
CA GLY A 365 -18.68 -8.36 3.76
C GLY A 365 -17.72 -7.16 3.88
N TYR A 366 -18.22 -6.04 4.39
CA TYR A 366 -17.45 -4.81 4.62
C TYR A 366 -17.55 -4.32 6.06
N VAL A 367 -18.73 -3.85 6.46
CA VAL A 367 -19.01 -3.23 7.77
C VAL A 367 -19.93 -4.08 8.64
N ASP A 368 -20.43 -5.20 8.11
CA ASP A 368 -21.37 -6.13 8.77
C ASP A 368 -20.66 -7.35 9.40
N TYR A 369 -19.33 -7.31 9.55
CA TYR A 369 -18.62 -8.34 10.32
C TYR A 369 -18.82 -8.09 11.82
N PRO A 370 -19.25 -9.10 12.60
CA PRO A 370 -19.53 -8.91 14.01
C PRO A 370 -18.24 -8.75 14.82
N VAL A 371 -18.25 -7.88 15.82
CA VAL A 371 -17.28 -7.91 16.92
C VAL A 371 -17.48 -9.17 17.76
N PHE A 372 -16.45 -9.59 18.50
CA PHE A 372 -16.58 -10.73 19.40
C PHE A 372 -17.57 -10.40 20.52
N ALA A 373 -18.63 -11.20 20.64
CA ALA A 373 -19.54 -11.21 21.77
C ALA A 373 -19.39 -12.58 22.44
N GLY A 374 -18.86 -12.57 23.67
CA GLY A 374 -18.58 -13.77 24.45
C GLY A 374 -19.82 -14.49 24.97
#